data_AF-A0A6L8FS76-F1
#
_entry.id   AF-A0A6L8FS76-F1
#
_cell.length_a   1.000
_cell.length_b   1.000
_cell.length_c   1.000
_cell.angle_alpha   90.00
_cell.angle_beta   90.00
_cell.angle_gamma   90.00
#
_symmetry.space_group_name_H-M   'P 1'
#
loop_
_entity.id
_entity.type
_entity.pdbx_description
1 polymer ?
#
loop_
_entity_poly.entity_id
_entity_poly.type
_entity_poly.pdbx_seq_one_letter_code
_entity_poly.pdbx_strand_id
1 'polypeptide(L)' 'MGLIGGSIGLALKRTGFRGQLVGVSRPATIARALELGVIDEGWGYDELGQALKGADLVFICTPIKRILT' A
#
# COMPACT_ATOMS: atom_id res chain seq x y z
N MET A 1 1.81 4.95 -1.87
CA MET A 1 2.58 4.73 -0.61
C MET A 1 3.34 5.99 -0.18
N GLY A 2 2.72 6.86 0.62
CA GLY A 2 3.37 8.07 1.18
C GLY A 2 3.72 7.91 2.66
N LEU A 3 3.91 9.01 3.40
CA LEU A 3 4.19 9.01 4.84
C LEU A 3 3.17 8.15 5.62
N ILE A 4 1.87 8.46 5.50
CA ILE A 4 0.80 7.78 6.24
C ILE A 4 0.74 6.29 5.90
N GLY A 5 0.60 5.95 4.62
CA GLY A 5 0.51 4.54 4.19
C GLY A 5 1.77 3.74 4.52
N GLY A 6 2.95 4.35 4.42
CA GLY A 6 4.21 3.71 4.79
C GLY A 6 4.34 3.48 6.29
N SER A 7 3.97 4.47 7.12
CA SER A 7 3.96 4.34 8.58
C SER A 7 3.00 3.25 9.05
N ILE A 8 1.81 3.14 8.45
CA ILE A 8 0.86 2.07 8.76
C ILE A 8 1.44 0.70 8.40
N GLY A 9 1.99 0.54 7.20
CA GLY A 9 2.60 -0.73 6.77
C GLY A 9 3.72 -1.18 7.70
N LEU A 10 4.64 -0.27 8.05
CA LEU A 10 5.72 -0.56 9.00
C LEU A 10 5.19 -0.88 10.41
N ALA A 11 4.17 -0.16 10.89
CA ALA A 11 3.56 -0.44 12.17
C ALA A 11 2.95 -1.85 12.20
N LEU A 12 2.21 -2.26 11.16
CA LEU A 12 1.64 -3.60 11.05
C LEU A 12 2.71 -4.69 11.07
N LYS A 13 3.81 -4.50 10.32
CA LYS A 13 4.97 -5.41 10.37
C LYS A 13 5.55 -5.51 11.78
N ARG A 14 5.75 -4.37 12.46
CA ARG A 14 6.31 -4.32 13.83
C ARG A 14 5.40 -4.95 14.88
N THR A 15 4.08 -4.91 14.70
CA THR A 15 3.13 -5.57 15.61
C THR A 15 2.95 -7.06 15.33
N GLY A 16 3.70 -7.62 14.37
CA GLY A 16 3.63 -9.05 14.03
C GLY A 16 2.39 -9.44 13.23
N PHE A 17 1.78 -8.49 12.50
CA PHE A 17 0.71 -8.81 11.56
C PHE A 17 1.22 -9.80 10.50
N ARG A 18 0.48 -10.89 10.30
CA ARG A 18 0.88 -11.99 9.41
C ARG A 18 0.15 -12.00 8.06
N GLY A 19 -0.80 -11.09 7.87
CA GLY A 19 -1.46 -10.96 6.58
C GLY A 19 -0.54 -10.31 5.54
N GLN A 20 -0.91 -10.47 4.28
CA GLN A 20 -0.20 -9.88 3.17
C GLN A 20 -0.46 -8.36 3.11
N LEU A 21 0.59 -7.56 2.94
CA LEU A 21 0.48 -6.13 2.73
C LEU A 21 0.70 -5.79 1.25
N VAL A 22 -0.36 -5.35 0.58
CA VAL A 22 -0.35 -4.95 -0.83
C VAL A 22 -0.35 -3.42 -0.94
N GLY A 23 0.57 -2.86 -1.73
CA GLY A 23 0.72 -1.41 -1.90
C GLY A 23 0.41 -0.92 -3.31
N VAL A 24 -0.42 0.12 -3.43
CA VAL A 24 -0.68 0.79 -4.72
C VAL A 24 0.01 2.15 -4.74
N SER A 25 0.83 2.41 -5.75
CA SER A 25 1.54 3.69 -5.92
C SER A 25 2.15 3.87 -7.31
N ARG A 26 2.93 4.94 -7.50
CA ARG A 26 3.84 5.06 -8.65
C ARG A 26 4.99 4.04 -8.54
N PRO A 27 5.53 3.53 -9.66
CA PRO A 27 6.57 2.50 -9.67
C PRO A 27 7.78 2.79 -8.78
N ALA A 28 8.34 4.00 -8.84
CA ALA A 28 9.47 4.40 -8.01
C ALA A 28 9.17 4.31 -6.50
N THR A 29 7.93 4.61 -6.11
CA THR A 29 7.51 4.53 -4.70
C THR A 29 7.27 3.08 -4.25
N ILE A 30 6.77 2.23 -5.16
CA ILE A 30 6.59 0.80 -4.91
C ILE A 30 7.95 0.14 -4.67
N ALA A 31 8.90 0.37 -5.57
CA ALA A 31 10.27 -0.15 -5.43
C ALA A 31 10.85 0.21 -4.07
N ARG A 32 10.73 1.49 -3.67
CA ARG A 32 11.21 1.94 -2.36
C ARG A 32 10.47 1.29 -1.18
N ALA A 33 9.16 1.08 -1.30
CA ALA A 33 8.37 0.45 -0.24
C ALA A 33 8.71 -1.04 -0.06
N LEU A 34 8.99 -1.75 -1.16
CA LEU A 34 9.47 -3.13 -1.13
C LEU A 34 10.87 -3.22 -0.52
N GLU A 35 11.80 -2.37 -0.93
CA GLU A 35 13.16 -2.29 -0.35
C GLU A 35 13.14 -2.09 1.17
N LEU A 36 12.20 -1.27 1.65
CA LEU A 36 12.03 -0.98 3.08
C LEU A 36 11.20 -2.03 3.83
N GLY A 37 10.70 -3.06 3.15
CA GLY A 37 9.84 -4.10 3.76
C GLY A 37 8.49 -3.58 4.25
N VAL A 38 8.02 -2.45 3.72
CA VAL A 38 6.75 -1.81 4.10
C VAL A 38 5.56 -2.63 3.58
N ILE A 39 5.71 -3.21 2.39
CA ILE A 39 4.72 -4.01 1.68
C ILE A 39 5.39 -5.29 1.16
N ASP A 40 4.59 -6.31 0.91
CA ASP A 40 5.01 -7.59 0.35
C ASP A 40 4.89 -7.61 -1.18
N GLU A 41 3.93 -6.86 -1.71
CA GLU A 41 3.62 -6.79 -3.14
C GLU A 41 3.16 -5.38 -3.51
N GLY A 42 3.44 -4.93 -4.74
CA GLY A 42 3.03 -3.61 -5.18
C GLY A 42 2.53 -3.54 -6.62
N TRP A 43 1.54 -2.69 -6.84
CA TRP A 43 0.78 -2.56 -8.09
C TRP A 43 0.65 -1.09 -8.55
N GLY A 44 0.59 -0.89 -9.86
CA GLY A 44 0.28 0.40 -10.46
C GLY A 44 -1.15 0.87 -10.18
N TYR A 45 -1.43 2.15 -10.43
CA TYR A 45 -2.79 2.70 -10.26
C TYR A 45 -3.78 2.13 -11.29
N ASP A 46 -3.29 1.75 -12.46
CA ASP A 46 -4.01 1.11 -13.56
C ASP A 46 -4.34 -0.37 -13.30
N GLU A 47 -3.75 -0.97 -12.26
CA GLU A 47 -3.91 -2.38 -11.89
C GLU A 47 -4.72 -2.56 -10.60
N LEU A 48 -5.53 -1.56 -10.25
CA LEU A 48 -6.24 -1.51 -8.97
C LEU A 48 -7.17 -2.73 -8.76
N GLY A 49 -7.79 -3.24 -9.82
CA GLY A 49 -8.66 -4.41 -9.74
C GLY A 49 -7.92 -5.67 -9.27
N GLN A 50 -6.68 -5.84 -9.72
CA GLN A 50 -5.80 -6.93 -9.33
C GLN A 50 -5.30 -6.71 -7.91
N ALA A 51 -4.86 -5.48 -7.58
CA ALA A 51 -4.36 -5.12 -6.26
C ALA A 51 -5.41 -5.32 -5.14
N LEU A 52 -6.69 -5.16 -5.45
CA LEU A 52 -7.80 -5.31 -4.49
C LEU A 52 -8.34 -6.74 -4.41
N LYS A 53 -7.88 -7.66 -5.26
CA LYS A 53 -8.42 -9.01 -5.30
C LYS A 53 -8.08 -9.78 -4.03
N GLY A 54 -9.11 -10.09 -3.24
CA GLY A 54 -8.96 -10.78 -1.96
C GLY A 54 -8.52 -9.88 -0.81
N ALA A 55 -8.55 -8.57 -0.97
CA ALA A 55 -8.27 -7.64 0.12
C ALA A 55 -9.43 -7.62 1.13
N ASP A 56 -9.14 -7.98 2.39
CA ASP A 56 -10.10 -7.89 3.49
C ASP A 56 -10.25 -6.46 4.04
N LEU A 57 -9.23 -5.61 3.86
CA LEU A 57 -9.18 -4.24 4.36
C LEU A 57 -8.35 -3.34 3.44
N VAL A 58 -8.86 -2.15 3.16
CA VAL A 58 -8.19 -1.15 2.29
C VAL A 58 -7.99 0.15 3.03
N PHE A 59 -6.73 0.62 3.08
CA PHE A 59 -6.38 1.95 3.57
C PHE A 59 -6.20 2.91 2.40
N ILE A 60 -7.06 3.91 2.29
CA ILE A 60 -6.92 4.97 1.28
C ILE A 60 -6.13 6.13 1.89
N CYS A 61 -4.84 6.18 1.57
CA CYS A 61 -3.89 7.16 2.12
C CYS A 61 -3.50 8.25 1.12
N THR A 62 -4.34 8.52 0.12
CA THR A 62 -4.16 9.61 -0.85
C THR A 62 -4.90 10.88 -0.39
N PRO A 63 -4.53 12.08 -0.88
CA PRO A 63 -5.27 13.29 -0.56
C PRO A 63 -6.74 13.17 -0.93
N ILE A 64 -7.65 13.68 -0.07
CA ILE A 64 -9.12 13.57 -0.24
C ILE A 64 -9.58 13.98 -1.63
N LYS A 65 -8.99 15.04 -2.20
CA LYS A 65 -9.31 15.48 -3.57
C LYS A 65 -9.19 14.34 -4.58
N ARG A 66 -8.10 13.56 -4.55
CA ARG A 66 -7.90 12.42 -5.47
C ARG A 66 -8.89 11.26 -5.22
N ILE A 67 -9.51 11.20 -4.05
CA ILE A 67 -10.49 10.16 -3.72
C ILE A 67 -11.86 10.54 -4.27
N LEU A 68 -12.21 11.82 -4.20
CA LEU A 68 -13.55 12.33 -4.53
C LEU A 68 -13.66 12.91 -5.95
N THR A 69 -12.55 13.11 -6.66
CA THR A 69 -12.51 13.66 -8.03
C THR A 69 -11.55 12.86 -8.90
#